data_AF-A0A954ESM5-F1
#
_entry.id   AF-A0A954ESM5-F1
#
_cell.length_a   1.000
_cell.length_b   1.000
_cell.length_c   1.000
_cell.angle_alpha   90.00
_cell.angle_beta   90.00
_cell.angle_gamma   90.00
#
_symmetry.space_group_name_H-M   'P 1'
#
loop_
_entity.id
_entity.type
_entity.pdbx_description
1 polymer ?
#
loop_
_entity_poly.entity_id
_entity_poly.type
_entity_poly.pdbx_seq_one_letter_code
_entity_poly.pdbx_strand_id
1 'polypeptide(L)'
;MQKSSRHSKITGNFGEALILYWLSKRGFECAHVDHIGIDLIARRPSSEEVLGISVKCRSRSDPKDEAGVNFLYKNDEKIEAACRAFRCVPYIAMVVDHGTTVRGYLTTLHHARTGYPGQQWRMSPTATEQYKCDPHVEWFELASISGNWPAER
;
A
#
# COMPACT_ATOMS: atom_id res chain seq x y z
N MET A 1 5.68 -13.77 -18.79
CA MET A 1 5.19 -14.62 -17.68
C MET A 1 3.68 -14.48 -17.55
N GLN A 2 2.95 -15.58 -17.75
CA GLN A 2 1.49 -15.59 -17.63
C GLN A 2 1.10 -15.74 -16.15
N LYS A 3 0.39 -14.75 -15.61
CA LYS A 3 -0.08 -14.77 -14.22
C LYS A 3 -1.33 -15.66 -14.10
N SER A 4 -1.56 -16.23 -12.93
CA SER A 4 -2.77 -17.02 -12.68
C SER A 4 -4.03 -16.15 -12.78
N SER A 5 -5.18 -16.77 -13.09
CA SER A 5 -6.47 -16.06 -13.22
C SER A 5 -6.92 -15.35 -11.93
N ARG A 6 -6.43 -15.80 -10.77
CA ARG A 6 -6.72 -15.19 -9.45
C ARG A 6 -5.62 -14.27 -8.96
N HIS A 7 -4.56 -14.05 -9.74
CA HIS A 7 -3.38 -13.28 -9.32
C HIS A 7 -3.75 -11.90 -8.79
N SER A 8 -4.70 -11.20 -9.40
CA SER A 8 -5.12 -9.87 -8.95
C SER A 8 -5.71 -9.88 -7.53
N LYS A 9 -6.54 -10.88 -7.19
CA LYS A 9 -7.10 -11.01 -5.84
C LYS A 9 -6.03 -11.43 -4.83
N ILE A 10 -5.15 -12.36 -5.22
CA ILE A 10 -4.02 -12.79 -4.39
C ILE A 10 -3.07 -11.61 -4.12
N THR A 11 -2.81 -10.77 -5.12
CA THR A 11 -1.99 -9.54 -4.98
C THR A 11 -2.62 -8.58 -3.97
N GLY A 12 -3.94 -8.37 -4.02
CA GLY A 12 -4.64 -7.56 -3.03
C GLY A 12 -4.46 -8.09 -1.61
N ASN A 13 -4.80 -9.37 -1.40
CA ASN A 13 -4.66 -10.03 -0.10
C ASN A 13 -3.20 -10.01 0.42
N PHE A 14 -2.22 -10.21 -0.47
CA PHE A 14 -0.81 -10.11 -0.15
C PHE A 14 -0.43 -8.73 0.36
N GLY A 15 -0.86 -7.67 -0.33
CA GLY A 15 -0.60 -6.30 0.11
C GLY A 15 -1.20 -5.99 1.48
N GLU A 16 -2.45 -6.39 1.71
CA GLU A 16 -3.11 -6.21 3.01
C GLU A 16 -2.35 -6.93 4.14
N ALA A 17 -2.02 -8.20 3.94
CA ALA A 17 -1.27 -9.00 4.91
C ALA A 17 0.13 -8.43 5.16
N LEU A 18 0.80 -7.93 4.12
CA LEU A 18 2.13 -7.35 4.22
C LEU A 18 2.14 -6.06 5.04
N ILE A 19 1.21 -5.14 4.78
CA ILE A 19 1.07 -3.91 5.58
C ILE A 19 0.72 -4.24 7.02
N LEU A 20 -0.20 -5.18 7.24
CA LEU A 20 -0.58 -5.63 8.58
C LEU A 20 0.63 -6.19 9.35
N TYR A 21 1.40 -7.09 8.73
CA TYR A 21 2.64 -7.63 9.30
C TYR A 21 3.65 -6.53 9.62
N TRP A 22 3.84 -5.60 8.70
CA TRP A 22 4.84 -4.53 8.83
C TRP A 22 4.52 -3.56 9.97
N LEU A 23 3.24 -3.24 10.18
CA LEU A 23 2.74 -2.45 11.31
C LEU A 23 2.84 -3.23 12.63
N SER A 24 2.40 -4.49 12.64
CA SER A 24 2.50 -5.36 13.82
C SER A 24 3.95 -5.53 14.29
N LYS A 25 4.91 -5.71 13.36
CA LYS A 25 6.34 -5.76 13.65
C LYS A 25 6.87 -4.50 14.34
N ARG A 26 6.19 -3.36 14.19
CA ARG A 26 6.50 -2.06 14.83
C ARG A 26 5.71 -1.81 16.11
N GLY A 27 5.00 -2.81 16.63
CA GLY A 27 4.22 -2.71 17.85
C GLY A 27 2.87 -2.03 17.69
N PHE A 28 2.35 -1.89 16.47
CA PHE A 28 0.97 -1.44 16.28
C PHE A 28 0.01 -2.58 16.63
N GLU A 29 -1.05 -2.23 17.36
CA GLU A 29 -2.21 -3.11 17.51
C GLU A 29 -3.07 -2.98 16.25
N CYS A 30 -3.27 -4.09 15.53
CA CYS A 30 -3.86 -4.04 14.19
C CYS A 30 -4.91 -5.14 13.99
N ALA A 31 -5.90 -4.87 13.13
CA ALA A 31 -6.91 -5.83 12.72
C ALA A 31 -7.28 -5.65 11.25
N HIS A 32 -7.65 -6.76 10.59
CA HIS A 32 -8.36 -6.73 9.32
C HIS A 32 -9.79 -6.22 9.54
N VAL A 33 -10.30 -5.47 8.56
CA VAL A 33 -11.68 -4.98 8.58
C VAL A 33 -12.37 -5.43 7.30
N ASP A 34 -13.48 -6.15 7.45
CA ASP A 34 -14.37 -6.48 6.35
C ASP A 34 -15.38 -5.33 6.16
N HIS A 35 -14.92 -4.20 5.62
CA HIS A 35 -15.75 -3.03 5.37
C HIS A 35 -15.38 -2.37 4.04
N ILE A 36 -16.35 -1.75 3.39
CA ILE A 36 -16.10 -0.99 2.18
C ILE A 36 -15.30 0.27 2.53
N GLY A 37 -14.15 0.44 1.90
CA GLY A 37 -13.36 1.68 1.97
C GLY A 37 -12.10 1.58 2.80
N ILE A 38 -12.06 0.78 3.87
CA ILE A 38 -10.83 0.50 4.61
C ILE A 38 -10.63 -1.01 4.72
N ASP A 39 -9.38 -1.43 4.60
CA ASP A 39 -9.00 -2.84 4.62
C ASP A 39 -8.41 -3.22 6.00
N LEU A 40 -7.80 -2.26 6.69
CA LEU A 40 -7.17 -2.45 8.00
C LEU A 40 -7.51 -1.31 8.97
N ILE A 41 -7.51 -1.63 10.27
CA ILE A 41 -7.40 -0.65 11.35
C ILE A 41 -6.11 -0.93 12.12
N ALA A 42 -5.37 0.13 12.47
CA ALA A 42 -4.16 0.02 13.27
C ALA A 42 -4.05 1.16 14.29
N ARG A 43 -3.67 0.87 15.53
CA ARG A 43 -3.38 1.89 16.55
C ARG A 43 -1.88 1.97 16.78
N ARG A 44 -1.34 3.18 16.74
CA ARG A 44 0.09 3.42 16.99
C ARG A 44 0.40 3.15 18.48
N PRO A 45 1.50 2.47 18.85
CA PRO A 45 1.75 2.09 20.25
C PRO A 45 1.87 3.28 21.22
N SER A 46 2.35 4.44 20.73
CA SER A 46 2.58 5.64 21.54
C SER A 46 1.54 6.75 21.35
N SER A 47 0.45 6.48 20.64
CA SER A 47 -0.56 7.50 20.29
C SER A 47 -1.97 6.92 20.35
N GLU A 48 -2.94 7.76 20.70
CA GLU A 48 -4.37 7.42 20.59
C GLU A 48 -4.89 7.48 19.15
N GLU A 49 -4.02 7.85 18.20
CA GLU A 49 -4.33 7.81 16.77
C GLU A 49 -4.58 6.37 16.31
N VAL A 50 -5.81 6.16 15.84
CA VAL A 50 -6.24 4.95 15.13
C VAL A 50 -6.25 5.28 13.65
N LEU A 51 -5.57 4.47 12.85
CA LEU A 51 -5.48 4.57 11.41
C LEU A 51 -6.55 3.68 10.78
N GLY A 52 -7.36 4.23 9.88
CA GLY A 52 -8.21 3.47 8.97
C GLY A 52 -7.56 3.43 7.60
N ILE A 53 -7.05 2.27 7.21
CA ILE A 53 -6.11 2.16 6.08
C ILE A 53 -6.81 1.48 4.91
N SER A 54 -6.87 2.15 3.75
CA SER A 54 -7.13 1.45 2.49
C SER A 54 -5.82 1.02 1.83
N VAL A 55 -5.69 -0.27 1.56
CA VAL A 55 -4.54 -0.86 0.92
C VAL A 55 -4.79 -0.97 -0.59
N LYS A 56 -3.75 -0.68 -1.37
CA LYS A 56 -3.71 -0.93 -2.81
C LYS A 56 -2.40 -1.64 -3.10
N CYS A 57 -2.50 -2.79 -3.76
CA CYS A 57 -1.33 -3.54 -4.18
C CYS A 57 -1.29 -3.69 -5.69
N ARG A 58 -0.11 -3.57 -6.28
CA ARG A 58 0.16 -3.88 -7.68
C ARG A 58 1.38 -4.77 -7.77
N SER A 59 1.25 -5.81 -8.58
CA SER A 59 2.34 -6.69 -8.98
C SER A 59 2.59 -6.46 -10.47
N ARG A 60 3.80 -6.03 -10.82
CA ARG A 60 4.22 -5.75 -12.19
C ARG A 60 5.24 -6.79 -12.64
N SER A 61 5.00 -7.36 -13.82
CA SER A 61 5.88 -8.35 -14.42
C SER A 61 6.96 -7.73 -15.31
N ASP A 62 6.74 -6.52 -15.81
CA ASP A 62 7.74 -5.81 -16.62
C ASP A 62 8.52 -4.82 -15.72
N PRO A 63 9.85 -4.98 -15.61
CA PRO A 63 10.72 -4.02 -14.92
C PRO A 63 10.61 -2.58 -15.44
N LYS A 64 10.13 -2.39 -16.68
CA LYS A 64 9.98 -1.08 -17.33
C LYS A 64 8.57 -0.50 -17.20
N ASP A 65 7.62 -1.19 -16.58
CA ASP A 65 6.26 -0.69 -16.35
C ASP A 65 6.25 0.34 -15.20
N GLU A 66 6.44 1.62 -15.56
CA GLU A 66 6.37 2.76 -14.66
C GLU A 66 4.95 3.32 -14.50
N ALA A 67 3.93 2.68 -15.08
CA ALA A 67 2.58 3.22 -15.12
C ALA A 67 2.00 3.39 -13.72
N GLY A 68 1.77 4.66 -13.36
CA GLY A 68 1.25 5.03 -12.06
C GLY A 68 -0.06 4.33 -11.73
N VAL A 69 -0.28 4.11 -10.45
CA VAL A 69 -1.56 3.60 -9.95
C VAL A 69 -2.51 4.79 -9.80
N ASN A 70 -3.81 4.62 -9.98
CA ASN A 70 -4.80 5.67 -9.67
C ASN A 70 -5.38 5.40 -8.27
N PHE A 71 -5.40 6.38 -7.35
CA PHE A 71 -6.08 6.23 -6.03
C PHE A 71 -7.36 7.02 -5.92
N LEU A 72 -7.46 8.22 -6.49
CA LEU A 72 -8.35 9.24 -5.88
C LEU A 72 -9.66 9.55 -6.61
N TYR A 73 -10.09 8.79 -7.62
CA TYR A 73 -11.27 9.22 -8.38
C TYR A 73 -12.64 8.71 -7.88
N LYS A 74 -12.72 7.64 -7.07
CA LYS A 74 -14.04 7.04 -6.73
C LYS A 74 -14.23 6.42 -5.34
N ASN A 75 -13.19 6.25 -4.53
CA ASN A 75 -13.31 5.52 -3.25
C ASN A 75 -12.97 6.33 -2.00
N ASP A 76 -12.52 7.56 -2.20
CA ASP A 76 -12.15 8.51 -1.16
C ASP A 76 -13.25 8.77 -0.14
N GLU A 77 -14.46 9.06 -0.61
CA GLU A 77 -15.63 9.26 0.24
C GLU A 77 -15.94 8.01 1.07
N LYS A 78 -15.67 6.81 0.54
CA LYS A 78 -15.88 5.54 1.26
C LYS A 78 -14.83 5.34 2.35
N ILE A 79 -13.57 5.70 2.08
CA ILE A 79 -12.50 5.69 3.09
C ILE A 79 -12.90 6.63 4.23
N GLU A 80 -13.28 7.87 3.92
CA GLU A 80 -13.67 8.86 4.92
C GLU A 80 -14.92 8.47 5.70
N ALA A 81 -15.95 7.93 5.02
CA ALA A 81 -17.17 7.46 5.65
C ALA A 81 -16.89 6.29 6.60
N ALA A 82 -16.10 5.31 6.17
CA ALA A 82 -15.67 4.20 7.03
C ALA A 82 -14.87 4.72 8.22
N CYS A 83 -13.89 5.61 7.99
CA CYS A 83 -13.08 6.17 9.05
C CYS A 83 -13.89 6.95 10.08
N ARG A 84 -14.92 7.69 9.63
CA ARG A 84 -15.87 8.37 10.52
C ARG A 84 -16.66 7.38 11.37
N ALA A 85 -17.14 6.28 10.80
CA ALA A 85 -17.88 5.24 11.50
C ALA A 85 -17.01 4.51 12.55
N PHE A 86 -15.75 4.22 12.21
CA PHE A 86 -14.80 3.54 13.09
C PHE A 86 -14.01 4.49 14.01
N ARG A 87 -14.22 5.81 13.90
CA ARG A 87 -13.50 6.87 14.63
C ARG A 87 -11.97 6.76 14.47
N CYS A 88 -11.53 6.63 13.22
CA CYS A 88 -10.12 6.58 12.86
C CYS A 88 -9.75 7.65 11.82
N VAL A 89 -8.46 7.87 11.64
CA VAL A 89 -7.89 8.81 10.68
C VAL A 89 -7.73 8.11 9.32
N PRO A 90 -8.17 8.72 8.21
CA PRO A 90 -8.01 8.14 6.87
C PRO A 90 -6.54 8.03 6.42
N TYR A 91 -6.11 6.80 6.16
CA TYR A 91 -4.80 6.48 5.61
C TYR A 91 -4.93 5.66 4.32
N ILE A 92 -3.89 5.74 3.50
CA ILE A 92 -3.71 4.85 2.36
C ILE A 92 -2.36 4.16 2.43
N ALA A 93 -2.35 2.89 2.04
CA ALA A 93 -1.12 2.14 1.86
C ALA A 93 -0.96 1.68 0.41
N MET A 94 0.24 1.88 -0.14
CA MET A 94 0.62 1.42 -1.46
C MET A 94 1.65 0.31 -1.35
N VAL A 95 1.37 -0.85 -1.94
CA VAL A 95 2.32 -1.94 -2.08
C VAL A 95 2.63 -2.16 -3.55
N VAL A 96 3.89 -2.02 -3.92
CA VAL A 96 4.39 -2.23 -5.28
C VAL A 96 5.35 -3.40 -5.26
N ASP A 97 4.90 -4.51 -5.84
CA ASP A 97 5.73 -5.66 -6.18
C ASP A 97 6.27 -5.48 -7.60
N HIS A 98 7.58 -5.24 -7.71
CA HIS A 98 8.25 -4.90 -8.95
C HIS A 98 9.65 -5.51 -9.03
N GLY A 99 9.83 -6.40 -10.01
CA GLY A 99 11.09 -7.11 -10.20
C GLY A 99 11.45 -7.96 -8.98
N THR A 100 12.57 -7.66 -8.35
CA THR A 100 13.06 -8.35 -7.14
C THR A 100 12.79 -7.57 -5.85
N THR A 101 11.95 -6.53 -5.92
CA THR A 101 11.69 -5.65 -4.78
C THR A 101 10.20 -5.47 -4.55
N VAL A 102 9.79 -5.58 -3.29
CA VAL A 102 8.47 -5.18 -2.83
C VAL A 102 8.61 -3.95 -1.97
N ARG A 103 8.00 -2.84 -2.38
CA ARG A 103 7.98 -1.59 -1.65
C ARG A 103 6.62 -1.35 -1.04
N GLY A 104 6.59 -0.90 0.20
CA GLY A 104 5.37 -0.45 0.87
C GLY A 104 5.49 0.99 1.29
N TYR A 105 4.40 1.73 1.15
CA TYR A 105 4.27 3.13 1.56
C TYR A 105 2.99 3.32 2.33
N LEU A 106 3.00 4.19 3.33
CA LEU A 106 1.85 4.54 4.16
C LEU A 106 1.85 6.05 4.41
N THR A 107 0.71 6.69 4.12
CA THR A 107 0.53 8.12 4.38
C THR A 107 -0.95 8.45 4.61
N THR A 108 -1.24 9.64 5.13
CA THR A 108 -2.62 10.09 5.29
C THR A 108 -3.28 10.30 3.94
N LEU A 109 -4.59 10.05 3.86
CA LEU A 109 -5.35 10.33 2.63
C LEU A 109 -5.26 11.81 2.24
N HIS A 110 -5.21 12.71 3.22
CA HIS A 110 -5.03 14.14 2.98
C HIS A 110 -3.70 14.45 2.30
N HIS A 111 -2.58 13.96 2.84
CA HIS A 111 -1.26 14.19 2.26
C HIS A 111 -1.13 13.58 0.87
N ALA A 112 -1.69 12.40 0.65
CA ALA A 112 -1.71 11.78 -0.67
C ALA A 112 -2.43 12.63 -1.74
N ARG A 113 -3.48 13.37 -1.36
CA ARG A 113 -4.23 14.26 -2.26
C ARG A 113 -3.50 15.55 -2.56
N THR A 114 -2.88 16.16 -1.55
CA THR A 114 -2.30 17.50 -1.66
C THR A 114 -0.83 17.45 -2.11
N GLY A 115 -0.09 16.41 -1.72
CA GLY A 115 1.34 16.26 -1.98
C GLY A 115 1.68 15.71 -3.36
N TYR A 116 0.77 14.98 -4.03
CA TYR A 116 1.07 14.30 -5.30
C TYR A 116 0.16 14.73 -6.45
N PRO A 117 0.69 15.50 -7.42
CA PRO A 117 -0.08 16.02 -8.54
C PRO A 117 -0.59 14.91 -9.47
N GLY A 118 -1.84 15.05 -9.91
CA GLY A 118 -2.48 14.12 -10.85
C GLY A 118 -3.09 12.87 -10.20
N GLN A 119 -3.10 12.79 -8.86
CA GLN A 119 -3.77 11.72 -8.11
C GLN A 119 -3.26 10.30 -8.43
N GLN A 120 -2.02 10.23 -8.92
CA GLN A 120 -1.32 9.03 -9.33
C GLN A 120 -0.02 8.83 -8.53
N TRP A 121 0.24 7.58 -8.15
CA TRP A 121 1.37 7.11 -7.36
C TRP A 121 2.22 6.51 -8.42
N ARG A 122 3.08 7.38 -8.91
CA ARG A 122 3.97 7.08 -10.01
C ARG A 122 5.01 6.12 -9.46
N MET A 123 5.36 5.13 -10.26
CA MET A 123 6.35 4.13 -9.86
C MET A 123 7.69 4.35 -10.55
N SER A 124 7.85 5.51 -11.21
CA SER A 124 9.14 5.89 -11.78
C SER A 124 10.20 6.02 -10.68
N PRO A 125 11.49 5.82 -11.00
CA PRO A 125 12.57 5.97 -10.03
C PRO A 125 12.53 7.33 -9.33
N THR A 126 12.29 8.42 -10.08
CA THR A 126 12.21 9.77 -9.53
C THR A 126 11.07 9.94 -8.52
N ALA A 127 9.89 9.40 -8.81
CA ALA A 127 8.76 9.46 -7.87
C ALA A 127 9.01 8.60 -6.64
N THR A 128 9.63 7.43 -6.81
CA THR A 128 10.01 6.56 -5.71
C THR A 128 10.93 7.26 -4.72
N GLU A 129 11.95 7.98 -5.20
CA GLU A 129 12.84 8.72 -4.29
C GLU A 129 12.19 9.95 -3.70
N GLN A 130 11.25 10.59 -4.40
CA GLN A 130 10.43 11.63 -3.80
C GLN A 130 9.67 11.09 -2.58
N TYR A 131 9.04 9.91 -2.67
CA TYR A 131 8.31 9.32 -1.55
C TYR A 131 9.22 8.93 -0.39
N LYS A 132 10.43 8.42 -0.66
CA LYS A 132 11.37 8.05 0.41
C LYS A 132 11.90 9.25 1.18
N CYS A 133 11.99 10.41 0.53
CA CYS A 133 12.43 11.66 1.13
C CYS A 133 11.29 12.47 1.75
N ASP A 134 10.03 12.06 1.59
CA ASP A 134 8.87 12.75 2.11
C ASP A 134 8.66 12.40 3.60
N PRO A 135 8.76 13.36 4.53
CA PRO A 135 8.63 13.08 5.96
C PRO A 135 7.21 12.65 6.38
N HIS A 136 6.21 12.81 5.52
CA HIS A 136 4.84 12.37 5.77
C HIS A 136 4.52 11.01 5.12
N VAL A 137 5.53 10.35 4.54
CA VAL A 137 5.41 9.00 4.00
C VAL A 137 6.30 8.04 4.78
N GLU A 138 5.65 7.13 5.47
CA GLU A 138 6.31 5.98 6.07
C GLU A 138 6.52 4.93 4.97
N TRP A 139 7.71 4.32 4.91
CA TRP A 139 8.02 3.38 3.84
C TRP A 139 8.91 2.22 4.26
N PHE A 140 8.91 1.18 3.44
CA PHE A 140 9.84 0.07 3.54
C PHE A 140 10.08 -0.61 2.21
N GLU A 141 11.15 -1.40 2.16
CA GLU A 141 11.50 -2.23 1.02
C GLU A 141 11.88 -3.63 1.49
N LEU A 142 11.41 -4.63 0.76
CA LEU A 142 11.82 -6.03 0.89
C LEU A 142 12.46 -6.45 -0.43
N ALA A 143 13.70 -6.90 -0.37
CA ALA A 143 14.38 -7.50 -1.51
C ALA A 143 14.17 -9.02 -1.49
N SER A 144 13.76 -9.58 -2.62
CA SER A 144 13.69 -11.02 -2.84
C SER A 144 14.92 -11.49 -3.60
N ILE A 145 15.55 -12.56 -3.13
CA ILE A 145 16.57 -13.29 -3.89
C ILE A 145 15.94 -14.62 -4.28
N SER A 146 15.89 -14.91 -5.58
CA SER A 146 15.43 -16.21 -6.06
C SER A 146 16.60 -17.19 -6.01
N GLY A 147 16.45 -18.29 -5.29
CA GLY A 147 17.43 -19.37 -5.22
C GLY A 147 17.28 -20.37 -6.37
N ASN A 148 17.26 -21.67 -6.07
CA ASN A 148 17.05 -22.77 -7.03
C ASN A 148 15.60 -22.81 -7.56
N TRP A 149 15.12 -21.69 -8.08
CA TRP A 149 13.87 -21.64 -8.81
C TRP A 149 14.14 -22.10 -10.24
N PRO A 150 13.45 -23.15 -10.74
CA PRO A 150 13.63 -23.54 -12.12
C PRO A 150 13.27 -22.36 -13.03
N ALA A 151 14.19 -21.98 -13.91
CA ALA A 151 13.91 -20.97 -14.93
C ALA A 151 12.69 -21.40 -15.74
N GLU A 152 11.79 -20.45 -16.03
CA GLU A 152 10.63 -20.72 -16.88
C GLU A 152 11.10 -21.24 -18.24
N ARG A 153 10.60 -22.42 -18.65
CA ARG A 153 10.70 -22.88 -20.05
C ARG A 153 9.65 -22.17 -20.89
#